data_AF-A0A924U8Q1-F1
#
_entry.id   AF-A0A924U8Q1-F1
#
_cell.length_a   1.000
_cell.length_b   1.000
_cell.length_c   1.000
_cell.angle_alpha   90.00
_cell.angle_beta   90.00
_cell.angle_gamma   90.00
#
_symmetry.space_group_name_H-M   'P 1'
#
loop_
_entity.id
_entity.type
_entity.pdbx_description
1 polymer ?
#
loop_
_entity_poly.entity_id
_entity_poly.type
_entity_poly.pdbx_seq_one_letter_code
_entity_poly.pdbx_strand_id
1 'polypeptide(L)'
;VPGQHVLIDTVHDHTAPYLLVPAIALTNATIRHRFPQAEIEVITPLFADEEVIFANSGVLLHCPSVIDGAGRYPDNSFFPRLDAATARAFLQRRSLQLAI
;
A
#
# COMPACT_ATOMS: atom_id res chain seq x y z
N VAL A 1 -7.48 -5.21 8.20
CA VAL A 1 -7.21 -6.43 7.39
C VAL A 1 -5.74 -6.77 7.51
N PRO A 2 -5.38 -7.82 8.27
CA PRO A 2 -4.00 -8.27 8.42
C PRO A 2 -3.39 -8.61 7.06
N GLY A 3 -2.12 -8.26 6.85
CA GLY A 3 -1.37 -8.61 5.63
C GLY A 3 -1.57 -7.70 4.42
N GLN A 4 -2.58 -6.83 4.37
CA GLN A 4 -2.76 -5.91 3.24
C GLN A 4 -1.86 -4.68 3.34
N HIS A 5 -1.40 -4.20 2.19
CA HIS A 5 -0.60 -2.99 2.05
C HIS A 5 -1.23 -2.05 1.02
N VAL A 6 -0.92 -0.77 1.15
CA VAL A 6 -1.25 0.27 0.17
C VAL A 6 0.06 0.83 -0.34
N LEU A 7 0.20 0.96 -1.66
CA LEU A 7 1.35 1.62 -2.28
C LEU A 7 1.15 3.14 -2.16
N ILE A 8 2.10 3.83 -1.53
CA ILE A 8 2.01 5.28 -1.28
C ILE A 8 3.24 5.97 -1.85
N ASP A 9 2.99 7.02 -2.64
CA ASP A 9 4.01 7.96 -3.13
C ASP A 9 4.71 8.65 -1.96
N THR A 10 6.04 8.62 -1.96
CA THR A 10 6.86 9.12 -0.85
C THR A 10 7.00 10.63 -0.84
N VAL A 11 6.66 11.34 -1.91
CA VAL A 11 6.78 12.80 -2.03
C VAL A 11 8.19 13.27 -1.66
N HIS A 12 9.21 12.50 -2.09
CA HIS A 12 10.62 12.73 -1.80
C HIS A 12 11.08 12.53 -0.34
N ASP A 13 10.23 12.03 0.58
CA ASP A 13 10.61 11.65 1.97
C ASP A 13 11.38 10.32 2.05
N HIS A 14 11.69 9.69 0.90
CA HIS A 14 12.37 8.41 0.83
C HIS A 14 13.15 8.26 -0.49
N THR A 15 14.17 7.38 -0.50
CA THR A 15 14.96 7.09 -1.71
C THR A 15 14.16 6.38 -2.80
N ALA A 16 13.29 5.45 -2.39
CA ALA A 16 12.28 4.85 -3.26
C ALA A 16 11.10 5.83 -3.50
N PRO A 17 10.58 5.95 -4.73
CA PRO A 17 9.44 6.83 -5.04
C PRO A 17 8.11 6.34 -4.46
N TYR A 18 8.01 5.05 -4.15
CA TYR A 18 6.82 4.45 -3.55
C TYR A 18 7.22 3.50 -2.43
N LEU A 19 6.33 3.36 -1.43
CA LEU A 19 6.48 2.45 -0.30
C LEU A 19 5.22 1.61 -0.11
N LEU A 20 5.40 0.35 0.29
CA LEU A 20 4.30 -0.50 0.75
C LEU A 20 4.02 -0.20 2.23
N VAL A 21 2.90 0.48 2.47
CA VAL A 21 2.43 0.84 3.80
C VAL A 21 1.40 -0.20 4.28
N PRO A 22 1.63 -0.89 5.40
CA PRO A 22 0.66 -1.86 5.89
C PRO A 22 -0.64 -1.15 6.26
N ALA A 23 -1.79 -1.69 5.83
CA ALA A 23 -3.09 -1.08 6.03
C ALA A 23 -3.44 -0.85 7.51
N ILE A 24 -2.83 -1.60 8.43
CA ILE A 24 -2.98 -1.38 9.88
C ILE A 24 -2.32 -0.08 10.38
N ALA A 25 -1.34 0.47 9.65
CA ALA A 25 -0.74 1.76 9.99
C ALA A 25 -1.71 2.93 9.73
N LEU A 26 -2.68 2.72 8.83
CA LEU A 26 -3.69 3.71 8.46
C LEU A 26 -4.72 3.95 9.58
N THR A 27 -4.93 3.01 10.50
CA THR A 27 -5.99 3.13 11.53
C THR A 27 -5.87 4.33 12.47
N ASN A 28 -4.67 4.93 12.57
CA ASN A 28 -4.42 6.10 13.42
C ASN A 28 -4.46 7.43 12.64
N ALA A 29 -4.68 7.40 11.32
CA ALA A 29 -4.94 8.60 10.53
C ALA A 29 -6.43 8.97 10.61
N THR A 30 -6.82 10.15 10.11
CA THR A 30 -8.21 10.60 10.02
C THR A 30 -8.99 9.78 8.99
N ILE A 31 -9.23 8.51 9.27
CA ILE A 31 -9.85 7.56 8.34
C ILE A 31 -11.27 7.29 8.80
N ARG A 32 -12.20 7.39 7.86
CA ARG A 32 -13.56 6.90 8.08
C ARG A 32 -13.59 5.42 7.72
N HIS A 33 -13.67 4.56 8.75
CA HIS A 33 -13.98 3.16 8.54
C HIS A 33 -15.38 3.05 7.93
N ARG A 34 -15.47 2.42 6.75
CA ARG A 34 -16.74 1.99 6.17
C ARG A 34 -16.75 0.48 6.13
N PHE A 35 -17.69 -0.11 6.86
CA PHE A 35 -17.97 -1.52 6.72
C PHE A 35 -18.78 -1.73 5.43
N PRO A 36 -18.47 -2.77 4.64
CA PRO A 36 -19.28 -3.13 3.48
C PRO A 36 -20.75 -3.29 3.87
N GLN A 37 -21.66 -2.67 3.12
CA GLN A 37 -23.11 -2.88 3.32
C GLN A 37 -23.65 -4.08 2.54
N ALA A 38 -22.83 -4.63 1.64
CA ALA A 38 -23.09 -5.83 0.86
C ALA A 38 -21.81 -6.69 0.82
N GLU A 39 -21.94 -7.93 0.37
CA GLU A 39 -20.79 -8.80 0.12
C GLU A 39 -19.86 -8.18 -0.92
N ILE A 40 -18.55 -8.24 -0.66
CA ILE A 40 -17.52 -7.71 -1.56
C ILE A 40 -16.58 -8.86 -1.91
N GLU A 41 -16.39 -9.07 -3.20
CA GLU A 41 -15.32 -9.90 -3.73
C GLU A 41 -14.05 -9.07 -3.88
N VAL A 42 -12.92 -9.57 -3.37
CA VAL A 42 -11.61 -8.94 -3.53
C VAL A 42 -10.81 -9.73 -4.56
N ILE A 43 -10.58 -9.13 -5.71
CA ILE A 43 -9.77 -9.71 -6.78
C ILE A 43 -8.36 -9.13 -6.71
N THR A 44 -7.38 -9.99 -6.44
CA THR A 44 -5.96 -9.61 -6.48
C THR A 44 -5.34 -10.17 -7.78
N PRO A 45 -5.09 -9.35 -8.80
CA PRO A 45 -4.42 -9.81 -10.00
C PRO A 45 -2.97 -10.22 -9.66
N LEU A 46 -2.54 -11.34 -10.23
CA LEU A 46 -1.17 -11.87 -10.10
C LEU A 46 -0.49 -11.83 -11.46
N PHE A 47 0.79 -11.47 -11.48
CA PHE A 47 1.60 -11.37 -12.69
C PHE A 47 2.82 -12.31 -12.62
N ALA A 48 3.55 -12.46 -13.72
CA ALA A 48 4.76 -13.28 -13.73
C ALA A 48 5.80 -12.74 -12.73
N ASP A 49 5.99 -11.43 -12.72
CA ASP A 49 6.84 -10.67 -11.82
C ASP A 49 6.00 -9.64 -11.02
N GLU A 50 6.64 -8.93 -10.09
CA GLU A 50 6.01 -7.83 -9.36
C GLU A 50 5.78 -6.63 -10.29
N GLU A 51 4.54 -6.14 -10.33
CA GLU A 51 4.10 -5.11 -11.27
C GLU A 51 3.30 -3.99 -10.59
N VAL A 52 3.28 -2.82 -11.23
CA VAL A 52 2.34 -1.74 -10.90
C VAL A 52 1.47 -1.45 -12.10
N ILE A 53 0.16 -1.65 -11.93
CA ILE A 53 -0.80 -1.30 -12.97
C ILE A 53 -1.42 0.06 -12.68
N PHE A 54 -1.50 0.88 -13.72
CA PHE A 54 -2.26 2.12 -13.71
C PHE A 54 -3.64 1.86 -14.31
N ALA A 55 -4.67 1.94 -13.48
CA ALA A 55 -6.04 1.86 -13.94
C ALA A 55 -6.47 3.22 -14.53
N ASN A 56 -7.34 3.21 -15.54
CA ASN A 56 -7.88 4.44 -16.16
C ASN A 56 -8.60 5.37 -15.18
N SER A 57 -8.97 4.88 -13.99
CA SER A 57 -9.49 5.67 -12.88
C SER A 57 -8.44 6.52 -12.15
N GLY A 58 -7.16 6.43 -12.52
CA GLY A 58 -6.04 7.06 -11.82
C GLY A 58 -5.52 6.25 -10.63
N VAL A 59 -6.04 5.04 -10.40
CA VAL A 59 -5.60 4.17 -9.31
C VAL A 59 -4.33 3.42 -9.72
N LEU A 60 -3.33 3.45 -8.85
CA LEU A 60 -2.15 2.59 -8.93
C LEU A 60 -2.37 1.36 -8.06
N LEU A 61 -2.23 0.17 -8.65
CA LEU A 61 -2.35 -1.10 -7.94
C LEU A 61 -1.02 -1.82 -7.97
N HIS A 62 -0.50 -2.12 -6.78
CA HIS A 62 0.58 -3.08 -6.60
C HIS A 62 0.05 -4.50 -6.86
N CYS A 63 0.72 -5.24 -7.73
CA CYS A 63 0.35 -6.60 -8.09
C CYS A 63 1.52 -7.54 -7.78
N PRO A 64 1.35 -8.53 -6.90
CA PRO A 64 2.43 -9.45 -6.57
C PRO A 64 2.66 -10.46 -7.70
N SER A 65 3.86 -11.05 -7.69
CA SER A 65 4.19 -12.15 -8.60
C SER A 65 3.39 -13.41 -8.26
N VAL A 66 3.21 -14.30 -9.23
CA VAL A 66 2.63 -15.64 -9.04
C VAL A 66 3.46 -16.49 -8.09
N ILE A 67 4.77 -16.25 -8.01
CA ILE A 67 5.69 -16.98 -7.14
C ILE A 67 5.45 -16.61 -5.68
N ASP A 68 5.25 -15.32 -5.41
CA ASP A 68 4.95 -14.83 -4.07
C ASP A 68 3.54 -15.23 -3.66
N GLY A 69 2.58 -15.12 -4.58
CA GLY A 69 1.18 -15.46 -4.36
C GLY A 69 0.37 -14.32 -3.74
N ALA A 70 -0.96 -14.44 -3.79
CA ALA A 70 -1.86 -13.41 -3.30
C ALA A 70 -1.70 -13.21 -1.78
N GLY A 71 -1.37 -11.98 -1.37
CA GLY A 71 -1.26 -11.59 0.04
C GLY A 71 0.06 -11.94 0.72
N ARG A 72 1.05 -12.44 -0.02
CA ARG A 72 2.43 -12.58 0.44
C ARG A 72 3.26 -11.43 -0.10
N TYR A 73 4.08 -10.86 0.77
CA TYR A 73 4.95 -9.73 0.48
C TYR A 73 6.34 -10.12 0.99
N PRO A 74 7.22 -10.64 0.13
CA PRO A 74 8.53 -11.10 0.57
C PRO A 74 9.45 -9.90 0.89
N ASP A 75 10.45 -10.10 1.75
CA ASP A 75 11.35 -9.02 2.19
C ASP A 75 12.24 -8.47 1.06
N ASN A 76 12.34 -9.19 -0.06
CA ASN A 76 13.07 -8.79 -1.27
C ASN A 76 12.16 -8.19 -2.37
N SER A 77 10.94 -7.75 -2.03
CA SER A 77 10.06 -7.03 -2.95
C SER A 77 10.72 -5.75 -3.47
N PHE A 78 10.41 -5.39 -4.71
CA PHE A 78 10.88 -4.18 -5.39
C PHE A 78 10.49 -2.92 -4.63
N PHE A 79 9.30 -2.90 -4.02
CA PHE A 79 8.84 -1.78 -3.20
C PHE A 79 9.19 -2.02 -1.73
N PRO A 80 9.97 -1.11 -1.10
CA PRO A 80 10.31 -1.29 0.30
C PRO A 80 9.06 -1.30 1.17
N ARG A 81 8.99 -2.29 2.06
CA ARG A 81 7.89 -2.44 3.01
C ARG A 81 8.26 -1.80 4.33
N LEU A 82 7.35 -0.97 4.84
CA LEU A 82 7.48 -0.41 6.17
C LEU A 82 6.81 -1.32 7.21
N ASP A 83 7.40 -1.43 8.39
CA ASP A 83 6.68 -1.92 9.56
C ASP A 83 5.60 -0.90 10.00
N ALA A 84 4.68 -1.32 10.87
CA ALA A 84 3.56 -0.48 11.29
C ALA A 84 3.97 0.80 12.04
N ALA A 85 5.06 0.78 12.79
CA ALA A 85 5.54 1.96 13.53
C ALA A 85 6.19 2.97 12.57
N THR A 86 7.09 2.50 11.72
CA THR A 86 7.79 3.31 10.71
C THR A 86 6.79 3.90 9.71
N ALA A 87 5.80 3.11 9.29
CA ALA A 87 4.71 3.56 8.43
C ALA A 87 3.90 4.72 9.02
N ARG A 88 3.56 4.66 10.32
CA ARG A 88 2.83 5.76 10.98
C ARG A 88 3.64 7.04 11.02
N ALA A 89 4.93 6.96 11.33
CA ALA A 89 5.81 8.12 11.33
C ALA A 89 5.93 8.74 9.92
N PHE A 90 6.08 7.91 8.89
CA PHE A 90 6.06 8.35 7.49
C PHE A 90 4.76 9.06 7.12
N LEU A 91 3.60 8.45 7.42
CA LEU A 91 2.29 9.02 7.12
C LEU A 91 2.08 10.40 7.78
N GLN A 92 2.56 10.57 9.02
CA GLN A 92 2.51 11.86 9.72
C GLN A 92 3.34 12.93 9.00
N ARG A 93 4.61 12.64 8.68
CA ARG A 93 5.47 13.60 7.96
C ARG A 93 4.91 13.97 6.60
N ARG A 94 4.48 12.97 5.83
CA ARG A 94 3.86 13.17 4.50
C ARG A 94 2.60 14.04 4.58
N SER A 95 1.77 13.86 5.61
CA SER A 95 0.55 14.68 5.79
C SER A 95 0.86 16.16 6.01
N LEU A 96 1.96 16.47 6.71
CA LEU A 96 2.41 17.84 6.93
C LEU A 96 2.93 18.48 5.65
N GLN A 97 3.64 17.72 4.81
CA GLN A 97 4.14 18.21 3.51
C GLN A 97 3.02 18.53 2.53
N LEU A 98 1.95 17.74 2.51
CA LEU A 98 0.81 17.94 1.62
C LEU A 98 -0.17 19.02 2.08
N ALA A 99 -0.02 19.53 3.30
CA ALA A 99 -0.83 20.62 3.84
C ALA A 99 -0.30 22.02 3.46
N ILE A 100 0.83 22.08 2.76
CA ILE A 100 1.52 23.29 2.28
C ILE A 100 1.20 23.47 0.80
#